data_AF-A0A9E3U0S3-F1
#
_entry.id   AF-A0A9E3U0S3-F1
#
_cell.length_a   1.000
_cell.length_b   1.000
_cell.length_c   1.000
_cell.angle_alpha   90.00
_cell.angle_beta   90.00
_cell.angle_gamma   90.00
#
_symmetry.space_group_name_H-M   'P 1'
#
loop_
_entity.id
_entity.type
_entity.pdbx_description
1 polymer ?
#
loop_
_entity_poly.entity_id
_entity_poly.type
_entity_poly.pdbx_seq_one_letter_code
_entity_poly.pdbx_strand_id
1 'polypeptide(L)'
;TTFLGALDAAPRGALQRWWFTPNYECLRVADDRSAVELVGEGVQLQSEDKAIGPDGALLNPKAPPNKASDLFAASFTEKYPQIAAGNPVFGQMRNCIDMLVAAAFMQCNDFYRAADWRPASFLDEAAIAVETQPAPQKAPSAANSLWKGNRLFTPAGGGVSILPAQALAPERLLKDDGSLGPLRKQATGRLPADRWWWE
;
A
#
# COMPACT_ATOMS: atom_id res chain seq x y z
N THR A 1 -18.29 10.62 11.12
CA THR A 1 -19.49 9.79 10.93
C THR A 1 -19.07 8.38 10.59
N THR A 2 -19.74 7.35 11.11
CA THR A 2 -19.43 5.95 10.76
C THR A 2 -19.89 5.65 9.33
N PHE A 3 -19.34 4.59 8.71
CA PHE A 3 -19.78 4.11 7.40
C PHE A 3 -21.32 3.93 7.34
N LEU A 4 -21.90 3.27 8.35
CA LEU A 4 -23.36 3.05 8.43
C LEU A 4 -24.16 4.34 8.55
N GLY A 5 -23.63 5.33 9.26
CA GLY A 5 -24.24 6.64 9.41
C GLY A 5 -24.21 7.47 8.11
N ALA A 6 -23.18 7.25 7.27
CA ALA A 6 -23.03 7.94 5.99
C ALA A 6 -23.74 7.22 4.82
N LEU A 7 -24.08 5.94 4.96
CA LEU A 7 -24.86 5.21 3.96
C LEU A 7 -26.25 5.84 3.89
N ASP A 8 -26.81 6.13 2.70
CA ASP A 8 -28.19 6.64 2.59
C ASP A 8 -29.19 5.49 2.37
N ALA A 9 -28.89 4.60 1.43
CA ALA A 9 -29.64 3.38 1.18
C ALA A 9 -28.72 2.28 0.62
N ALA A 10 -29.08 1.02 0.86
CA ALA A 10 -28.39 -0.12 0.24
C ALA A 10 -29.09 -0.49 -1.08
N PRO A 11 -28.41 -0.55 -2.23
CA PRO A 11 -28.99 -1.12 -3.46
C PRO A 11 -29.16 -2.64 -3.31
N ARG A 12 -30.19 -3.22 -3.96
CA ARG A 12 -30.36 -4.69 -3.97
C ARG A 12 -29.18 -5.34 -4.71
N GLY A 13 -28.62 -6.40 -4.12
CA GLY A 13 -27.51 -7.13 -4.71
C GLY A 13 -26.20 -6.34 -4.79
N ALA A 14 -26.08 -5.23 -4.03
CA ALA A 14 -24.85 -4.48 -3.94
C ALA A 14 -23.83 -5.19 -3.05
N LEU A 15 -22.60 -5.27 -3.54
CA LEU A 15 -21.42 -5.75 -2.83
C LEU A 15 -20.42 -4.59 -2.77
N GLN A 16 -19.95 -4.26 -1.58
CA GLN A 16 -18.88 -3.29 -1.41
C GLN A 16 -17.56 -4.03 -1.19
N ARG A 17 -16.53 -3.69 -1.96
CA ARG A 17 -15.19 -4.25 -1.79
C ARG A 17 -14.22 -3.20 -1.24
N TRP A 18 -13.43 -3.60 -0.25
CA TRP A 18 -12.30 -2.83 0.28
C TRP A 18 -11.01 -3.64 0.28
N TRP A 19 -9.92 -3.04 -0.18
CA TRP A 19 -8.59 -3.66 -0.20
C TRP A 19 -7.49 -2.61 -0.08
N PHE A 20 -6.32 -3.00 0.42
CA PHE A 20 -5.18 -2.09 0.54
C PHE A 20 -4.36 -2.03 -0.74
N THR A 21 -3.90 -0.83 -1.08
CA THR A 21 -2.84 -0.62 -2.07
C THR A 21 -1.80 0.33 -1.49
N PRO A 22 -0.60 0.39 -2.07
CA PRO A 22 0.25 1.54 -1.85
C PRO A 22 -0.49 2.84 -2.19
N ASN A 23 -0.22 3.90 -1.43
CA ASN A 23 -0.45 5.24 -1.93
C ASN A 23 0.70 5.55 -2.90
N TYR A 24 0.43 5.52 -4.20
CA TYR A 24 1.49 5.55 -5.21
C TYR A 24 2.15 6.93 -5.38
N GLU A 25 1.55 7.99 -4.87
CA GLU A 25 2.15 9.34 -4.79
C GLU A 25 3.01 9.47 -3.53
N CYS A 26 3.94 8.52 -3.34
CA CYS A 26 4.75 8.41 -2.13
C CYS A 26 6.24 8.69 -2.35
N LEU A 27 6.67 9.08 -3.55
CA LEU A 27 8.09 9.28 -3.84
C LEU A 27 8.38 10.73 -4.20
N ARG A 28 9.16 11.39 -3.36
CA ARG A 28 9.89 12.61 -3.73
C ARG A 28 11.29 12.22 -4.16
N VAL A 29 11.67 12.58 -5.38
CA VAL A 29 12.93 12.14 -5.99
C VAL A 29 13.79 13.36 -6.28
N ALA A 30 15.07 13.31 -5.91
CA ALA A 30 16.03 14.37 -6.23
C ALA A 30 16.20 14.51 -7.75
N ASP A 31 16.53 15.71 -8.24
CA ASP A 31 16.68 15.96 -9.68
C ASP A 31 17.72 15.05 -10.35
N ASP A 32 18.82 14.73 -9.64
CA ASP A 32 19.87 13.81 -10.07
C ASP A 32 19.55 12.33 -9.75
N ARG A 33 18.37 12.06 -9.19
CA ARG A 33 17.87 10.78 -8.69
C ARG A 33 18.75 10.11 -7.63
N SER A 34 19.74 10.80 -7.08
CA SER A 34 20.67 10.23 -6.10
C SER A 34 20.09 10.09 -4.68
N ALA A 35 18.87 10.60 -4.45
CA ALA A 35 18.14 10.49 -3.20
C ALA A 35 16.63 10.39 -3.47
N VAL A 36 15.94 9.72 -2.56
CA VAL A 36 14.49 9.56 -2.57
C VAL A 36 13.97 9.63 -1.14
N GLU A 37 12.81 10.25 -0.97
CA GLU A 37 12.05 10.28 0.27
C GLU A 37 10.70 9.59 0.06
N LEU A 38 10.36 8.72 1.02
CA LEU A 38 9.04 8.15 1.14
C LEU A 38 8.13 9.17 1.85
N VAL A 39 7.17 9.72 1.10
CA VAL A 39 6.26 10.77 1.56
C VAL A 39 4.91 10.16 1.95
N GLY A 40 4.42 10.55 3.13
CA GLY A 40 3.13 10.11 3.65
C GLY A 40 3.18 8.70 4.25
N GLU A 41 2.01 8.07 4.38
CA GLU A 41 1.86 6.78 5.06
C GLU A 41 2.02 5.57 4.15
N GLY A 42 2.37 5.76 2.87
CA GLY A 42 2.67 4.68 1.92
C GLY A 42 1.51 3.72 1.58
N VAL A 43 0.39 3.76 2.30
CA VAL A 43 -0.75 2.84 2.17
C VAL A 43 -2.06 3.62 2.06
N GLN A 44 -2.97 3.13 1.23
CA GLN A 44 -4.34 3.61 1.15
C GLN A 44 -5.33 2.44 1.08
N LEU A 45 -6.54 2.69 1.60
CA LEU A 45 -7.67 1.78 1.45
C LEU A 45 -8.42 2.16 0.18
N GLN A 46 -8.63 1.19 -0.70
CA GLN A 46 -9.43 1.34 -1.91
C GLN A 46 -10.87 0.88 -1.70
N SER A 47 -11.77 1.41 -2.52
CA SER A 47 -13.21 1.23 -2.46
C SER A 47 -13.71 0.90 -3.87
N GLU A 48 -14.52 -0.16 -4.00
CA GLU A 48 -15.20 -0.48 -5.26
C GLU A 48 -16.59 -1.07 -5.02
N ASP A 49 -17.58 -0.52 -5.72
CA ASP A 49 -18.92 -1.08 -5.78
C ASP A 49 -19.03 -2.18 -6.84
N LYS A 50 -19.67 -3.28 -6.47
CA LYS A 50 -20.07 -4.37 -7.37
C LYS A 50 -21.56 -4.65 -7.24
N ALA A 51 -22.14 -5.20 -8.30
CA ALA A 51 -23.46 -5.80 -8.29
C ALA A 51 -23.34 -7.31 -8.52
N ILE A 52 -24.18 -8.10 -7.86
CA ILE A 52 -24.26 -9.54 -8.08
C ILE A 52 -25.35 -9.83 -9.12
N GLY A 53 -24.93 -10.44 -10.23
CA GLY A 53 -25.82 -10.87 -11.32
C GLY A 53 -26.71 -12.05 -10.92
N PRO A 54 -27.75 -12.38 -11.71
CA PRO A 54 -28.64 -13.52 -11.46
C PRO A 54 -27.92 -14.87 -11.41
N ASP A 55 -26.78 -14.98 -12.08
CA ASP A 55 -25.88 -16.13 -12.15
C ASP A 55 -24.78 -16.11 -11.08
N GLY A 56 -24.78 -15.10 -10.18
CA GLY A 56 -23.75 -14.89 -9.19
C GLY A 56 -22.51 -14.16 -9.70
N ALA A 57 -22.47 -13.73 -10.97
CA ALA A 57 -21.34 -13.00 -11.51
C ALA A 57 -21.20 -11.59 -10.88
N LEU A 58 -19.95 -11.14 -10.69
CA LEU A 58 -19.68 -9.76 -10.25
C LEU A 58 -19.74 -8.81 -11.45
N LEU A 59 -20.62 -7.84 -11.38
CA LEU A 59 -20.85 -6.83 -12.41
C LEU A 59 -20.49 -5.44 -11.89
N ASN A 60 -20.14 -4.54 -12.80
CA ASN A 60 -20.08 -3.13 -12.45
C ASN A 60 -21.51 -2.60 -12.27
N PRO A 61 -21.80 -1.93 -11.15
CA PRO A 61 -23.13 -1.42 -10.90
C PRO A 61 -23.47 -0.30 -11.89
N LYS A 62 -24.74 -0.26 -12.32
CA LYS A 62 -25.28 0.85 -13.12
C LYS A 62 -25.59 2.09 -12.28
N ALA A 63 -25.64 1.93 -10.95
CA ALA A 63 -25.94 3.00 -10.01
C ALA A 63 -24.68 3.85 -9.74
N PRO A 64 -24.85 5.12 -9.32
CA PRO A 64 -23.73 5.96 -8.90
C PRO A 64 -22.94 5.33 -7.74
N PRO A 65 -21.63 5.65 -7.63
CA PRO A 65 -20.78 5.14 -6.55
C PRO A 65 -21.31 5.47 -5.16
N ASN A 66 -21.09 4.55 -4.22
CA ASN A 66 -21.47 4.68 -2.83
C ASN A 66 -20.55 5.65 -2.07
N LYS A 67 -20.97 6.91 -1.96
CA LYS A 67 -20.23 7.95 -1.23
C LYS A 67 -19.85 7.58 0.20
N ALA A 68 -20.64 6.73 0.87
CA ALA A 68 -20.33 6.28 2.22
C ALA A 68 -19.06 5.41 2.26
N SER A 69 -18.87 4.59 1.23
CA SER A 69 -17.68 3.75 1.10
C SER A 69 -16.45 4.57 0.78
N ASP A 70 -16.57 5.51 -0.14
CA ASP A 70 -15.46 6.40 -0.48
C ASP A 70 -15.05 7.24 0.73
N LEU A 71 -16.03 7.75 1.49
CA LEU A 71 -15.76 8.44 2.76
C LEU A 71 -15.07 7.52 3.77
N PHE A 72 -15.50 6.26 3.88
CA PHE A 72 -14.88 5.30 4.79
C PHE A 72 -13.44 5.01 4.37
N ALA A 73 -13.19 4.74 3.09
CA ALA A 73 -11.86 4.49 2.55
C ALA A 73 -10.92 5.68 2.73
N ALA A 74 -11.39 6.89 2.42
CA ALA A 74 -10.65 8.14 2.65
C ALA A 74 -10.36 8.35 4.14
N SER A 75 -11.38 8.20 5.01
CA SER A 75 -11.21 8.36 6.46
C SER A 75 -10.27 7.32 7.06
N PHE A 76 -10.33 6.07 6.59
CA PHE A 76 -9.42 5.01 7.02
C PHE A 76 -7.98 5.34 6.63
N THR A 77 -7.78 5.80 5.39
CA THR A 77 -6.47 6.22 4.88
C THR A 77 -5.93 7.40 5.67
N GLU A 78 -6.74 8.42 5.93
CA GLU A 78 -6.36 9.57 6.77
C GLU A 78 -5.99 9.14 8.20
N LYS A 79 -6.75 8.19 8.78
CA LYS A 79 -6.54 7.70 10.14
C LYS A 79 -5.56 6.54 10.25
N TYR A 80 -4.92 6.15 9.15
CA TYR A 80 -3.98 5.03 9.12
C TYR A 80 -2.87 5.11 10.19
N PRO A 81 -2.24 6.28 10.47
CA PRO A 81 -1.22 6.37 11.51
C PRO A 81 -1.74 5.97 12.89
N GLN A 82 -2.96 6.40 13.25
CA GLN A 82 -3.53 6.07 14.56
C GLN A 82 -3.94 4.59 14.63
N ILE A 83 -4.42 4.04 13.51
CA ILE A 83 -4.75 2.61 13.39
C ILE A 83 -3.50 1.75 13.54
N ALA A 84 -2.40 2.12 12.87
CA ALA A 84 -1.13 1.41 12.96
C ALA A 84 -0.50 1.48 14.35
N ALA A 85 -0.65 2.60 15.06
CA ALA A 85 -0.23 2.73 16.45
C ALA A 85 -1.05 1.82 17.40
N GLY A 86 -2.35 1.63 17.13
CA GLY A 86 -3.21 0.76 17.92
C GLY A 86 -3.13 -0.73 17.56
N ASN A 87 -2.80 -1.05 16.31
CA ASN A 87 -2.66 -2.42 15.82
C ASN A 87 -1.42 -2.54 14.91
N PRO A 88 -0.31 -3.10 15.44
CA PRO A 88 0.98 -3.13 14.76
C PRO A 88 1.00 -3.80 13.38
N VAL A 89 0.03 -4.68 13.07
CA VAL A 89 -0.03 -5.37 11.77
C VAL A 89 -0.15 -4.37 10.60
N PHE A 90 -0.82 -3.23 10.80
CA PHE A 90 -0.92 -2.19 9.78
C PHE A 90 0.41 -1.44 9.60
N GLY A 91 1.17 -1.23 10.67
CA GLY A 91 2.53 -0.68 10.58
C GLY A 91 3.48 -1.63 9.84
N GLN A 92 3.38 -2.93 10.11
CA GLN A 92 4.14 -3.97 9.40
C GLN A 92 3.80 -3.99 7.90
N MET A 93 2.52 -3.93 7.55
CA MET A 93 2.08 -3.86 6.15
C MET A 93 2.64 -2.63 5.43
N ARG A 94 2.63 -1.46 6.08
CA ARG A 94 3.26 -0.24 5.55
C ARG A 94 4.75 -0.46 5.29
N ASN A 95 5.48 -0.97 6.28
CA ASN A 95 6.93 -1.20 6.14
C ASN A 95 7.24 -2.14 4.97
N CYS A 96 6.44 -3.20 4.77
CA CYS A 96 6.60 -4.09 3.61
C CYS A 96 6.37 -3.34 2.29
N ILE A 97 5.34 -2.49 2.21
CA ILE A 97 5.08 -1.67 1.02
C ILE A 97 6.24 -0.70 0.75
N ASP A 98 6.69 0.02 1.76
CA ASP A 98 7.80 0.98 1.66
C ASP A 98 9.09 0.31 1.18
N MET A 99 9.43 -0.86 1.73
CA MET A 99 10.59 -1.64 1.30
C MET A 99 10.46 -2.10 -0.16
N LEU A 100 9.27 -2.55 -0.58
CA LEU A 100 9.03 -2.96 -1.97
C LEU A 100 9.15 -1.78 -2.95
N VAL A 101 8.66 -0.60 -2.56
CA VAL A 101 8.79 0.62 -3.37
C VAL A 101 10.24 1.07 -3.45
N ALA A 102 10.98 1.06 -2.33
CA ALA A 102 12.40 1.40 -2.30
C ALA A 102 13.23 0.43 -3.18
N ALA A 103 12.99 -0.87 -3.06
CA ALA A 103 13.64 -1.88 -3.90
C ALA A 103 13.34 -1.66 -5.39
N ALA A 104 12.09 -1.38 -5.74
CA ALA A 104 11.72 -1.08 -7.12
C ALA A 104 12.40 0.20 -7.64
N PHE A 105 12.53 1.24 -6.80
CA PHE A 105 13.27 2.46 -7.15
C PHE A 105 14.76 2.15 -7.41
N MET A 106 15.41 1.35 -6.56
CA MET A 106 16.81 0.94 -6.75
C MET A 106 17.01 0.14 -8.03
N GLN A 107 16.10 -0.80 -8.32
CA GLN A 107 16.12 -1.62 -9.54
C GLN A 107 15.94 -0.76 -10.79
N CYS A 108 14.96 0.14 -10.79
CA CYS A 108 14.64 0.98 -11.95
C CYS A 108 15.76 1.95 -12.33
N ASN A 109 16.58 2.38 -11.35
CA ASN A 109 17.70 3.30 -11.56
C ASN A 109 19.07 2.59 -11.66
N ASP A 110 19.10 1.25 -11.74
CA ASP A 110 20.32 0.44 -11.90
C ASP A 110 21.38 0.69 -10.80
N PHE A 111 20.95 0.95 -9.56
CA PHE A 111 21.86 1.31 -8.46
C PHE A 111 22.76 0.16 -8.01
N TYR A 112 22.32 -1.09 -8.16
CA TYR A 112 23.15 -2.26 -7.89
C TYR A 112 24.42 -2.23 -8.73
N ARG A 113 24.28 -1.96 -10.04
CA ARG A 113 25.42 -1.84 -10.95
C ARG A 113 26.24 -0.59 -10.66
N ALA A 114 25.60 0.55 -10.40
CA ALA A 114 26.30 1.80 -10.11
C ALA A 114 27.17 1.71 -8.85
N ALA A 115 26.75 0.91 -7.87
CA ALA A 115 27.49 0.64 -6.64
C ALA A 115 28.46 -0.55 -6.73
N ASP A 116 28.54 -1.23 -7.89
CA ASP A 116 29.23 -2.53 -8.05
C ASP A 116 28.83 -3.56 -6.98
N TRP A 117 27.58 -3.52 -6.55
CA TRP A 117 27.04 -4.39 -5.51
C TRP A 117 26.21 -5.51 -6.13
N ARG A 118 26.51 -6.74 -5.72
CA ARG A 118 25.73 -7.93 -6.05
C ARG A 118 25.22 -8.53 -4.75
N PRO A 119 23.90 -8.55 -4.51
CA PRO A 119 23.32 -9.10 -3.28
C PRO A 119 23.31 -10.63 -3.33
N ALA A 120 24.48 -11.26 -3.46
CA ALA A 120 24.61 -12.69 -3.71
C ALA A 120 24.10 -13.51 -2.53
N SER A 121 24.39 -13.08 -1.30
CA SER A 121 23.94 -13.75 -0.07
C SER A 121 22.47 -13.50 0.21
N PHE A 122 21.97 -12.29 -0.08
CA PHE A 122 20.55 -11.96 0.11
C PHE A 122 19.60 -12.62 -0.91
N LEU A 123 20.12 -12.97 -2.10
CA LEU A 123 19.35 -13.65 -3.15
C LEU A 123 19.53 -15.17 -3.15
N ASP A 124 20.29 -15.72 -2.19
CA ASP A 124 20.50 -17.15 -2.04
C ASP A 124 19.88 -17.64 -0.73
N GLU A 125 18.69 -18.24 -0.80
CA GLU A 125 18.02 -18.78 0.39
C GLU A 125 18.80 -19.96 1.02
N ALA A 126 19.77 -20.55 0.32
CA ALA A 126 20.68 -21.54 0.91
C ALA A 126 21.80 -20.89 1.74
N ALA A 127 22.22 -19.67 1.40
CA ALA A 127 23.23 -18.92 2.14
C ALA A 127 22.65 -18.29 3.42
N ILE A 128 21.41 -17.80 3.36
CA ILE A 128 20.68 -17.22 4.49
C ILE A 128 19.29 -17.85 4.57
N ALA A 129 19.19 -18.98 5.27
CA ALA A 129 17.91 -19.63 5.50
C ALA A 129 17.00 -18.75 6.37
N VAL A 130 15.89 -18.30 5.80
CA VAL A 130 14.82 -17.64 6.55
C VAL A 130 13.79 -18.67 7.00
N GLU A 131 13.12 -18.40 8.13
CA GLU A 131 11.99 -19.21 8.54
C GLU A 131 10.88 -19.11 7.50
N THR A 132 10.54 -20.25 6.89
CA THR A 132 9.41 -20.32 5.96
C THR A 132 8.20 -20.86 6.70
N GLN A 133 7.09 -20.14 6.55
CA GLN A 133 5.78 -20.58 7.00
C GLN A 133 4.96 -20.99 5.77
N PRO A 134 4.04 -21.95 5.89
CA PRO A 134 3.14 -22.30 4.79
C PRO A 134 2.41 -21.05 4.29
N ALA A 135 2.69 -20.65 3.03
CA ALA A 135 2.07 -19.47 2.46
C ALA A 135 0.54 -19.65 2.43
N PRO A 136 -0.25 -18.75 3.03
CA PRO A 136 -1.69 -18.88 3.06
C PRO A 136 -2.25 -18.74 1.64
N GLN A 137 -2.76 -19.83 1.07
CA GLN A 137 -3.35 -19.83 -0.27
C GLN A 137 -4.78 -19.27 -0.29
N LYS A 138 -5.45 -19.27 0.87
CA LYS A 138 -6.81 -18.77 1.06
C LYS A 138 -6.86 -18.07 2.40
N ALA A 139 -7.46 -16.88 2.42
CA ALA A 139 -7.84 -16.20 3.63
C ALA A 139 -9.37 -16.05 3.63
N PRO A 140 -10.06 -16.26 4.77
CA PRO A 140 -11.48 -15.98 4.86
C PRO A 140 -11.71 -14.49 4.56
N SER A 141 -12.59 -14.18 3.60
CA SER A 141 -13.02 -12.81 3.38
C SER A 141 -13.84 -12.34 4.57
N ALA A 142 -13.50 -11.18 5.13
CA ALA A 142 -14.31 -10.57 6.18
C ALA A 142 -15.54 -9.93 5.53
N ALA A 143 -16.61 -10.71 5.42
CA ALA A 143 -17.91 -10.22 4.97
C ALA A 143 -18.78 -9.94 6.19
N ASN A 144 -19.27 -8.71 6.31
CA ASN A 144 -20.31 -8.37 7.26
C ASN A 144 -21.65 -8.31 6.54
N SER A 145 -22.75 -8.50 7.26
CA SER A 145 -24.12 -8.35 6.74
C SER A 145 -24.89 -7.41 7.65
N LEU A 146 -25.33 -6.29 7.08
CA LEU A 146 -25.93 -5.18 7.81
C LEU A 146 -27.26 -4.82 7.15
N TRP A 147 -28.28 -4.53 7.95
CA TRP A 147 -29.55 -4.06 7.46
C TRP A 147 -29.65 -2.54 7.59
N LYS A 148 -30.07 -1.86 6.52
CA LYS A 148 -30.46 -0.44 6.56
C LYS A 148 -31.90 -0.32 6.08
N GLY A 149 -32.82 -0.11 7.03
CA GLY A 149 -34.25 -0.31 6.78
C GLY A 149 -34.52 -1.75 6.36
N ASN A 150 -35.32 -1.95 5.30
CA ASN A 150 -35.65 -3.29 4.78
C ASN A 150 -34.69 -3.76 3.65
N ARG A 151 -33.42 -3.33 3.68
CA ARG A 151 -32.44 -3.72 2.66
C ARG A 151 -31.16 -4.25 3.31
N LEU A 152 -30.74 -5.42 2.84
CA LEU A 152 -29.48 -6.07 3.22
C LEU A 152 -28.32 -5.44 2.45
N PHE A 153 -27.25 -5.16 3.16
CA PHE A 153 -25.99 -4.64 2.65
C PHE A 153 -24.83 -5.50 3.15
N THR A 154 -23.96 -5.91 2.24
CA THR A 154 -22.88 -6.87 2.55
C THR A 154 -21.53 -6.25 2.18
N PRO A 155 -20.86 -5.51 3.08
CA PRO A 155 -19.49 -5.08 2.82
C PRO A 155 -18.54 -6.27 3.00
N ALA A 156 -17.66 -6.44 2.01
CA ALA A 156 -16.59 -7.41 2.01
C ALA A 156 -15.24 -6.67 2.07
N GLY A 157 -14.58 -6.78 3.21
CA GLY A 157 -13.21 -6.30 3.40
C GLY A 157 -12.22 -7.45 3.22
N GLY A 158 -11.12 -7.18 2.52
CA GLY A 158 -10.00 -8.10 2.45
C GLY A 158 -9.23 -8.00 1.15
N GLY A 159 -7.91 -8.17 1.27
CA GLY A 159 -6.99 -8.14 0.14
C GLY A 159 -5.99 -7.01 0.24
N VAL A 160 -4.83 -7.27 -0.35
CA VAL A 160 -3.73 -6.32 -0.49
C VAL A 160 -3.22 -6.49 -1.92
N SER A 161 -3.06 -5.40 -2.66
CA SER A 161 -2.52 -5.39 -4.01
C SER A 161 -1.38 -4.39 -4.08
N ILE A 162 -0.18 -4.89 -4.35
CA ILE A 162 1.05 -4.09 -4.36
C ILE A 162 1.69 -4.23 -5.72
N LEU A 163 1.79 -3.12 -6.44
CA LEU A 163 2.50 -3.02 -7.71
C LEU A 163 3.54 -1.91 -7.59
N PRO A 164 4.73 -2.16 -7.01
CA PRO A 164 5.66 -1.11 -6.60
C PRO A 164 6.09 -0.18 -7.74
N ALA A 165 6.26 -0.73 -8.95
CA ALA A 165 6.60 0.03 -10.14
C ALA A 165 5.59 1.14 -10.49
N GLN A 166 4.35 1.02 -10.04
CA GLN A 166 3.35 2.07 -10.20
C GLN A 166 3.67 3.34 -9.39
N ALA A 167 4.46 3.26 -8.31
CA ALA A 167 4.92 4.46 -7.59
C ALA A 167 6.00 5.23 -8.36
N LEU A 168 6.64 4.58 -9.34
CA LEU A 168 7.74 5.13 -10.14
C LEU A 168 7.25 5.84 -11.41
N ALA A 169 5.94 5.82 -11.68
CA ALA A 169 5.38 6.45 -12.86
C ALA A 169 5.66 7.98 -12.82
N PRO A 170 6.19 8.59 -13.89
CA PRO A 170 6.63 9.99 -13.89
C PRO A 170 5.57 10.98 -13.38
N GLU A 171 4.30 10.71 -13.67
CA GLU A 171 3.16 11.54 -13.28
C GLU A 171 2.80 11.45 -11.78
N ARG A 172 3.36 10.48 -11.05
CA ARG A 172 3.14 10.27 -9.60
C ARG A 172 4.34 10.67 -8.75
N LEU A 173 5.47 11.01 -9.38
CA LEU A 173 6.65 11.47 -8.68
C LEU A 173 6.44 12.91 -8.18
N LEU A 174 6.69 13.11 -6.90
CA LEU A 174 6.74 14.43 -6.30
C LEU A 174 8.06 15.09 -6.68
N LYS A 175 7.98 16.37 -7.07
CA LYS A 175 9.16 17.18 -7.37
C LYS A 175 10.04 17.35 -6.14
N ASP A 176 11.35 17.38 -6.36
CA ASP A 176 12.30 17.78 -5.33
C ASP A 176 11.94 19.18 -4.81
N ASP A 177 11.90 19.34 -3.50
CA ASP A 177 11.70 20.62 -2.82
C ASP A 177 13.04 21.23 -2.35
N GLY A 178 14.16 20.61 -2.71
CA GLY A 178 15.51 21.00 -2.36
C GLY A 178 15.98 20.44 -1.01
N SER A 179 15.14 19.71 -0.27
CA SER A 179 15.50 19.12 1.03
C SER A 179 16.41 17.89 0.89
N LEU A 180 16.32 17.16 -0.23
CA LEU A 180 16.99 15.88 -0.43
C LEU A 180 18.52 16.02 -0.56
N GLY A 181 18.99 17.07 -1.23
CA GLY A 181 20.43 17.31 -1.41
C GLY A 181 21.20 17.48 -0.08
N PRO A 182 20.76 18.39 0.82
CA PRO A 182 21.33 18.52 2.16
C PRO A 182 21.25 17.22 2.99
N LEU A 183 20.10 16.54 3.00
CA LEU A 183 19.92 15.28 3.73
C LEU A 183 20.86 14.19 3.23
N ARG A 184 21.03 14.06 1.91
CA ARG A 184 21.99 13.14 1.31
C ARG A 184 23.40 13.43 1.77
N LYS A 185 23.85 14.70 1.72
CA LYS A 185 25.20 15.08 2.19
C LYS A 185 25.43 14.74 3.65
N GLN A 186 24.41 14.90 4.50
CA GLN A 186 24.48 14.51 5.90
C GLN A 186 24.59 12.97 6.05
N ALA A 187 23.79 12.22 5.29
CA ALA A 187 23.79 10.75 5.34
C ALA A 187 25.08 10.12 4.77
N THR A 188 25.63 10.70 3.70
CA THR A 188 26.87 10.27 3.03
C THR A 188 28.12 10.98 3.55
N GLY A 189 28.05 11.57 4.75
CA GLY A 189 29.22 12.14 5.42
C GLY A 189 30.27 11.07 5.73
N ARG A 190 31.30 11.41 6.52
CA ARG A 190 32.33 10.44 6.92
C ARG A 190 31.68 9.31 7.73
N LEU A 191 31.49 8.17 7.08
CA LEU A 191 30.94 6.98 7.72
C LEU A 191 31.98 6.42 8.71
N PRO A 192 31.57 6.01 9.92
CA PRO A 192 32.47 5.37 10.88
C PRO A 192 33.07 4.09 10.30
N ALA A 193 34.37 3.86 10.52
CA ALA A 193 35.09 2.69 10.00
C ALA A 193 34.68 1.37 10.67
N ASP A 194 34.04 1.45 11.84
CA ASP A 194 33.54 0.35 12.66
C ASP A 194 32.08 -0.02 12.36
N ARG A 195 31.44 0.64 11.39
CA ARG A 195 30.06 0.32 11.01
C ARG A 195 30.05 -0.93 10.12
N TRP A 196 29.24 -1.92 10.52
CA TRP A 196 29.00 -3.10 9.70
C TRP A 196 27.84 -2.84 8.76
N TRP A 197 28.08 -3.14 7.49
CA TRP A 197 27.07 -3.18 6.45
C TRP A 197 26.81 -4.67 6.21
N TRP A 198 25.55 -5.03 6.11
CA TRP A 198 25.16 -6.36 5.68
C TRP A 198 25.27 -6.38 4.15
N GLU A 199 26.19 -7.23 3.67
CA GLU A 199 26.67 -7.40 2.28
C GLU A 199 27.01 -6.13 1.49
#